data_AF-A0A538RYH1-F1
#
_entry.id   AF-A0A538RYH1-F1
#
_cell.length_a   1.000
_cell.length_b   1.000
_cell.length_c   1.000
_cell.angle_alpha   90.00
_cell.angle_beta   90.00
_cell.angle_gamma   90.00
#
_symmetry.space_group_name_H-M   'P 1'
#
loop_
_entity.id
_entity.type
_entity.pdbx_description
1 polymer ?
#
loop_
_entity_poly.entity_id
_entity_poly.type
_entity_poly.pdbx_seq_one_letter_code
_entity_poly.pdbx_strand_id
1 'polypeptide(L)'
;MAPADPVRWAELMRLLLPWIYWRRPAVERDRLEAAALAVQKNEAFQKEAQAMGSKLGPSLVEESFAKGQLETARSFLRDLVQNRFQVMPEDLDRRIAACADVERLRAAARQVLHVQQPQDISL
;
A
#
# COMPACT_ATOMS: atom_id res chain seq x y z
N MET A 1 -22.93 22.42 3.97
CA MET A 1 -22.55 21.06 3.53
C MET A 1 -21.12 21.14 3.00
N ALA A 2 -20.15 20.57 3.71
CA ALA A 2 -18.78 20.46 3.21
C ALA A 2 -18.75 19.44 2.04
N PRO A 3 -18.02 19.70 0.95
CA PRO A 3 -17.90 18.74 -0.15
C PRO A 3 -17.27 17.44 0.38
N ALA A 4 -17.84 16.31 -0.01
CA ALA A 4 -17.32 14.99 0.34
C ALA A 4 -15.87 14.88 -0.15
N ASP A 5 -14.97 14.57 0.79
CA ASP A 5 -13.53 14.41 0.53
C ASP A 5 -13.35 13.37 -0.60
N PRO A 6 -12.75 13.73 -1.75
CA PRO A 6 -12.67 12.83 -2.89
C PRO A 6 -11.91 11.57 -2.48
N VAL A 7 -12.51 10.41 -2.76
CA VAL A 7 -11.89 9.11 -2.54
C VAL A 7 -10.45 9.18 -3.05
N ARG A 8 -9.48 9.04 -2.13
CA ARG A 8 -8.05 9.14 -2.41
C ARG A 8 -7.58 7.90 -3.19
N TRP A 9 -8.07 7.75 -4.42
CA TRP A 9 -7.76 6.66 -5.34
C TRP A 9 -6.26 6.53 -5.56
N ALA A 10 -5.53 7.64 -5.55
CA ALA A 10 -4.08 7.64 -5.63
C ALA A 10 -3.43 6.90 -4.45
N GLU A 11 -3.90 7.12 -3.22
CA GLU A 11 -3.39 6.41 -2.02
C GLU A 11 -3.76 4.92 -2.07
N LEU A 12 -4.99 4.61 -2.50
CA LEU A 12 -5.42 3.23 -2.68
C LEU A 12 -4.55 2.51 -3.74
N MET A 13 -4.30 3.14 -4.89
CA MET A 13 -3.42 2.59 -5.92
C MET A 13 -1.99 2.47 -5.43
N ARG A 14 -1.49 3.41 -4.62
CA ARG A 14 -0.15 3.38 -4.01
C ARG A 14 0.03 2.19 -3.07
N LEU A 15 -1.04 1.72 -2.42
CA LEU A 15 -1.03 0.50 -1.61
C LEU A 15 -1.19 -0.77 -2.45
N LEU A 16 -2.15 -0.78 -3.38
CA LEU A 16 -2.54 -1.98 -4.12
C LEU A 16 -1.51 -2.37 -5.19
N LEU A 17 -0.87 -1.40 -5.87
CA LEU A 17 0.05 -1.71 -6.95
C LEU A 17 1.31 -2.45 -6.46
N PRO A 18 2.01 -2.01 -5.39
CA PRO A 18 3.11 -2.79 -4.83
C PRO A 18 2.66 -4.18 -4.38
N TRP A 19 1.48 -4.28 -3.76
CA TRP A 19 0.95 -5.57 -3.32
C TRP A 19 0.67 -6.55 -4.46
N ILE A 20 -0.09 -6.11 -5.47
CA ILE A 20 -0.41 -6.91 -6.66
C ILE A 20 0.85 -7.30 -7.39
N TYR A 21 1.85 -6.42 -7.43
CA TYR A 21 3.14 -6.70 -8.04
C TYR A 21 3.91 -7.79 -7.26
N TRP A 22 4.09 -7.65 -5.95
CA TRP A 22 4.89 -8.57 -5.14
C TRP A 22 4.25 -9.95 -4.90
N ARG A 23 2.92 -10.05 -4.94
CA ARG A 23 2.21 -11.34 -4.87
C ARG A 23 2.46 -12.23 -6.10
N ARG A 24 2.88 -11.64 -7.22
CA ARG A 24 3.10 -12.37 -8.47
C ARG A 24 4.44 -13.11 -8.42
N PRO A 25 4.55 -14.30 -9.05
CA PRO A 25 5.82 -14.99 -9.25
C PRO A 25 6.85 -14.10 -9.97
N ALA A 26 8.14 -14.29 -9.69
CA ALA A 26 9.22 -13.48 -10.27
C ALA A 26 9.14 -13.36 -11.80
N VAL A 27 8.89 -14.49 -12.49
CA VAL A 27 8.72 -14.54 -13.95
C VAL A 27 7.59 -13.64 -14.45
N GLU A 28 6.52 -13.50 -13.67
CA GLU A 28 5.40 -12.63 -14.02
C GLU A 28 5.72 -11.16 -13.74
N ARG A 29 6.50 -10.87 -12.70
CA ARG A 29 6.99 -9.52 -12.40
C ARG A 29 7.91 -9.01 -13.50
N ASP A 30 8.85 -9.82 -13.97
CA ASP A 30 9.76 -9.48 -15.07
C ASP A 30 8.99 -9.10 -16.35
N ARG A 31 7.92 -9.84 -16.66
CA ARG A 31 7.05 -9.55 -17.80
C ARG A 31 6.30 -8.23 -17.64
N LEU A 32 5.81 -7.94 -16.44
CA LEU A 32 5.12 -6.68 -16.14
C LEU A 32 6.07 -5.49 -16.20
N GLU A 33 7.30 -5.62 -15.71
CA GLU A 33 8.33 -4.58 -15.84
C GLU A 33 8.68 -4.31 -17.30
N ALA A 34 8.90 -5.37 -18.08
CA ALA A 34 9.16 -5.25 -19.52
C ALA A 34 8.00 -4.56 -20.26
N ALA A 35 6.75 -4.92 -19.93
CA ALA A 35 5.56 -4.30 -20.51
C ALA A 35 5.42 -2.82 -20.08
N ALA A 36 5.67 -2.50 -18.82
CA ALA A 36 5.62 -1.13 -18.31
C ALA A 36 6.68 -0.24 -18.97
N LEU A 37 7.91 -0.76 -19.14
CA LEU A 37 8.98 -0.08 -19.88
C LEU A 37 8.59 0.16 -21.34
N ALA A 38 7.98 -0.83 -22.00
CA ALA A 38 7.56 -0.72 -23.39
C ALA A 38 6.42 0.31 -23.62
N VAL A 39 5.58 0.55 -22.61
CA VAL A 39 4.52 1.58 -22.66
C VAL A 39 5.08 2.99 -22.48
N GLN A 40 6.21 3.13 -21.76
CA GLN A 40 6.83 4.43 -21.53
C GLN A 40 7.49 4.96 -22.81
N LYS A 41 6.92 6.01 -23.40
CA LYS A 41 7.39 6.61 -24.65
C LYS A 41 8.61 7.51 -24.49
N ASN A 42 8.92 7.91 -23.25
CA ASN A 42 10.07 8.76 -22.96
C ASN A 42 11.29 7.92 -22.54
N GLU A 43 12.32 7.91 -23.39
CA GLU A 43 13.57 7.17 -23.16
C GLU A 43 14.31 7.62 -21.88
N ALA A 44 14.18 8.87 -21.46
CA ALA A 44 14.81 9.36 -20.23
C ALA A 44 14.21 8.66 -18.99
N PHE A 45 12.88 8.52 -18.94
CA PHE A 45 12.19 7.83 -17.86
C PHE A 45 12.38 6.30 -17.92
N GLN A 46 12.58 5.72 -19.10
CA GLN A 46 12.95 4.30 -19.22
C GLN A 46 14.34 4.02 -18.60
N LYS A 47 15.33 4.87 -18.91
CA LYS A 47 16.69 4.75 -18.37
C LYS A 47 16.72 4.95 -16.86
N GLU A 48 15.94 5.91 -16.35
CA GLU A 48 15.80 6.15 -14.92
C GLU A 48 15.19 4.93 -14.20
N ALA A 49 14.12 4.34 -14.75
CA ALA A 49 13.49 3.15 -14.19
C ALA A 49 14.43 1.94 -14.14
N GLN A 50 15.19 1.68 -15.21
CA GLN A 50 16.22 0.61 -15.23
C GLN A 50 17.34 0.88 -14.22
N ALA A 51 17.82 2.12 -14.13
CA ALA A 51 18.88 2.49 -13.20
C ALA A 51 18.45 2.32 -11.74
N MET A 52 17.18 2.62 -11.43
CA MET A 52 16.63 2.49 -10.07
C MET A 52 16.52 1.03 -9.63
N GLY A 53 16.11 0.12 -10.51
CA GLY A 53 16.02 -1.32 -10.21
C GLY A 53 17.36 -2.00 -9.99
N SER A 54 18.43 -1.50 -10.63
CA SER A 54 19.77 -2.11 -10.58
C SER A 54 20.63 -1.73 -9.36
N LYS A 55 20.30 -0.65 -8.64
CA LYS A 55 21.19 -0.02 -7.62
C LYS A 55 21.06 -0.57 -6.21
N LEU A 56 20.07 -1.41 -5.94
CA LEU A 56 19.82 -1.98 -4.62
C LEU A 56 19.86 -3.50 -4.78
N GLY A 57 20.75 -4.17 -4.04
CA GLY A 57 20.82 -5.64 -4.08
C GLY A 57 19.46 -6.26 -3.69
N PRO A 58 19.08 -7.41 -4.27
CA PRO A 58 17.72 -7.96 -4.18
C PRO A 58 17.22 -8.09 -2.73
N SER A 59 18.08 -8.48 -1.79
CA SER A 59 17.71 -8.63 -0.37
C SER A 59 17.44 -7.30 0.36
N LEU A 60 18.19 -6.24 0.03
CA LEU A 60 18.05 -4.90 0.64
C LEU A 60 16.82 -4.16 0.08
N VAL A 61 16.50 -4.40 -1.19
CA VAL A 61 15.22 -4.00 -1.81
C VAL A 61 14.08 -4.70 -1.09
N GLU A 62 14.10 -6.02 -1.03
CA GLU A 62 13.02 -6.82 -0.43
C GLU A 62 12.73 -6.43 1.02
N GLU A 63 13.78 -6.24 1.84
CA GLU A 63 13.63 -5.87 3.25
C GLU A 63 13.14 -4.42 3.42
N SER A 64 13.64 -3.49 2.61
CA SER A 64 13.21 -2.08 2.63
C SER A 64 11.77 -1.94 2.11
N PHE A 65 11.38 -2.73 1.11
CA PHE A 65 10.01 -2.79 0.60
C PHE A 65 9.07 -3.48 1.57
N ALA A 66 9.49 -4.53 2.28
CA ALA A 66 8.68 -5.18 3.31
C ALA A 66 8.39 -4.23 4.47
N LYS A 67 9.40 -3.51 4.98
CA LYS A 67 9.22 -2.45 5.99
C LYS A 67 8.36 -1.30 5.45
N GLY A 68 8.59 -0.87 4.22
CA GLY A 68 7.79 0.16 3.57
C GLY A 68 6.32 -0.25 3.41
N GLN A 69 6.05 -1.50 3.06
CA GLN A 69 4.69 -2.04 2.94
C GLN A 69 3.96 -2.07 4.27
N LEU A 70 4.65 -2.42 5.36
CA LEU A 70 4.06 -2.46 6.69
C LEU A 70 3.66 -1.07 7.18
N GLU A 71 4.57 -0.10 7.12
CA GLU A 71 4.24 1.28 7.51
C GLU A 71 3.20 1.93 6.59
N THR A 72 3.26 1.65 5.29
CA THR A 72 2.24 2.13 4.33
C THR A 72 0.87 1.54 4.67
N ALA A 73 0.78 0.24 4.98
CA ALA A 73 -0.47 -0.40 5.35
C ALA A 73 -1.03 0.15 6.67
N ARG A 74 -0.17 0.42 7.66
CA ARG A 74 -0.55 1.05 8.93
C ARG A 74 -1.06 2.47 8.73
N SER A 75 -0.30 3.32 8.02
CA SER A 75 -0.70 4.70 7.72
C SER A 75 -2.02 4.75 6.96
N PHE A 76 -2.18 3.89 5.96
CA PHE A 76 -3.39 3.85 5.16
C PHE A 76 -4.62 3.42 5.96
N LEU A 77 -4.48 2.40 6.82
CA LEU A 77 -5.56 1.98 7.69
C LEU A 77 -5.97 3.11 8.66
N ARG A 78 -4.99 3.87 9.18
CA ARG A 78 -5.27 5.05 10.00
C ARG A 78 -6.07 6.11 9.25
N ASP A 79 -5.62 6.44 8.04
CA ASP A 79 -6.30 7.42 7.19
C ASP A 79 -7.73 6.99 6.86
N LEU A 80 -7.95 5.71 6.55
CA LEU A 80 -9.29 5.19 6.27
C LEU A 80 -10.24 5.29 7.48
N VAL A 81 -9.74 4.92 8.67
CA VAL A 81 -10.51 5.00 9.91
C VAL A 81 -10.83 6.46 10.25
N GLN A 82 -9.83 7.34 10.18
CA GLN A 82 -10.00 8.77 10.44
C GLN A 82 -10.97 9.41 9.44
N ASN A 83 -10.86 9.10 8.14
CA ASN A 83 -11.73 9.67 7.12
C ASN A 83 -13.18 9.17 7.24
N ARG A 84 -13.39 7.89 7.56
CA ARG A 84 -14.74 7.33 7.66
C ARG A 84 -15.44 7.70 8.96
N PHE A 85 -14.76 7.52 10.08
CA PHE A 85 -15.37 7.65 11.41
C PHE A 85 -15.09 9.00 12.06
N GLN A 86 -14.23 9.84 11.46
CA GLN A 86 -13.81 11.16 11.97
C GLN A 86 -13.15 11.10 13.37
N VAL A 87 -12.85 9.89 13.84
CA VAL A 87 -12.28 9.59 15.16
C VAL A 87 -11.31 8.42 15.00
N MET A 88 -10.17 8.52 15.69
CA MET A 88 -9.20 7.45 15.84
C MET A 88 -9.19 6.97 17.31
N PRO A 89 -9.80 5.81 17.63
CA PRO A 89 -9.70 5.25 18.97
C PRO A 89 -8.26 4.88 19.32
N GLU A 90 -7.76 5.31 20.47
CA GLU A 90 -6.38 5.03 20.92
C GLU A 90 -6.06 3.54 21.03
N ASP A 91 -7.06 2.71 21.35
CA ASP A 91 -6.91 1.25 21.37
C ASP A 91 -6.65 0.69 19.97
N LEU A 92 -7.42 1.15 18.98
CA LEU A 92 -7.26 0.73 17.60
C LEU A 92 -5.93 1.21 17.03
N ASP A 93 -5.52 2.45 17.30
CA ASP A 93 -4.23 2.97 16.86
C ASP A 93 -3.04 2.15 17.41
N ARG A 94 -3.11 1.78 18.70
CA ARG A 94 -2.12 0.88 19.31
C ARG A 94 -2.10 -0.50 18.66
N ARG A 95 -3.27 -1.07 18.35
CA ARG A 95 -3.37 -2.37 17.66
C ARG A 95 -2.80 -2.31 16.23
N ILE A 96 -3.02 -1.21 15.51
CA ILE A 96 -2.44 -0.96 14.19
C ILE A 96 -0.90 -0.88 14.30
N ALA A 97 -0.38 -0.12 15.26
CA ALA A 97 1.05 0.03 15.48
C ALA A 97 1.74 -1.30 15.84
N ALA A 98 1.08 -2.15 16.64
CA ALA A 98 1.61 -3.44 17.07
C ALA A 98 1.49 -4.54 16.00
N CYS A 99 0.59 -4.41 15.03
CA CYS A 99 0.36 -5.44 14.02
C CYS A 99 1.51 -5.47 13.00
N ALA A 100 2.26 -6.57 12.96
CA ALA A 100 3.34 -6.81 11.99
C ALA A 100 2.86 -7.58 10.74
N ASP A 101 1.60 -8.01 10.71
CA ASP A 101 1.00 -8.77 9.62
C ASP A 101 0.30 -7.82 8.63
N VAL A 102 0.95 -7.62 7.48
CA VAL A 102 0.46 -6.75 6.42
C VAL A 102 -0.89 -7.23 5.85
N GLU A 103 -1.14 -8.54 5.80
CA GLU A 103 -2.40 -9.08 5.29
C GLU A 103 -3.56 -8.85 6.27
N ARG A 104 -3.30 -8.92 7.58
CA ARG A 104 -4.30 -8.54 8.60
C ARG A 104 -4.62 -7.04 8.55
N LEU A 105 -3.61 -6.17 8.40
CA LEU A 105 -3.81 -4.73 8.19
C LEU A 105 -4.65 -4.43 6.93
N ARG A 106 -4.41 -5.16 5.83
CA ARG A 106 -5.19 -5.04 4.58
C ARG A 106 -6.61 -5.59 4.71
N ALA A 107 -6.81 -6.68 5.45
CA ALA A 107 -8.14 -7.20 5.75
C ALA A 107 -8.94 -6.20 6.60
N ALA A 108 -8.31 -5.61 7.62
CA ALA A 108 -8.88 -4.54 8.41
C ALA A 108 -9.26 -3.32 7.55
N ALA A 109 -8.40 -2.90 6.61
CA ALA A 109 -8.72 -1.81 5.68
C ALA A 109 -9.98 -2.07 4.84
N ARG A 110 -10.21 -3.32 4.42
CA ARG A 110 -11.45 -3.71 3.75
C ARG A 110 -12.64 -3.69 4.72
N GLN A 111 -12.46 -4.15 5.96
CA GLN A 111 -13.50 -4.10 6.99
C GLN A 111 -13.97 -2.68 7.28
N VAL A 112 -13.08 -1.67 7.27
CA VAL A 112 -13.44 -0.25 7.46
C VAL A 112 -14.61 0.16 6.57
N LEU A 113 -14.66 -0.32 5.32
CA LEU A 113 -15.72 0.04 4.38
C LEU A 113 -17.11 -0.50 4.77
N HIS A 114 -17.15 -1.55 5.59
CA HIS A 114 -18.36 -2.30 5.90
C HIS A 114 -18.82 -2.15 7.35
N VAL A 115 -17.90 -1.91 8.29
CA VAL A 115 -18.24 -1.78 9.72
C VAL A 115 -18.84 -0.41 10.05
N GLN A 116 -19.69 -0.39 11.07
CA GLN A 116 -20.43 0.80 11.54
C GLN A 116 -19.62 1.60 12.56
N GLN A 117 -18.75 0.93 13.33
CA GLN A 117 -17.93 1.57 14.36
C GLN A 117 -16.46 1.17 14.20
N PRO A 118 -15.52 2.07 14.55
CA PRO A 118 -14.09 1.78 14.40
C PRO A 118 -13.62 0.61 15.29
N GLN A 119 -14.28 0.40 16.42
CA GLN A 119 -13.98 -0.70 17.36
C GLN A 119 -14.32 -2.10 16.82
N ASP A 120 -15.15 -2.20 15.79
CA ASP A 120 -15.49 -3.48 15.14
C ASP A 120 -14.38 -3.98 14.20
N ILE A 121 -13.36 -3.16 13.95
CA ILE A 121 -12.23 -3.51 13.09
C ILE A 121 -11.36 -4.56 13.79
N SER A 122 -11.20 -5.71 13.16
CA SER A 122 -10.36 -6.80 13.65
C SER A 122 -8.97 -6.75 13.02
N LEU A 123 -7.94 -6.92 13.85
CA LEU A 123 -6.52 -6.90 13.49
C LEU A 123 -5.82 -8.15 13.94
#